data_AF-M3EQI5-F1
#
_entry.id   AF-M3EQI5-F1
#
_cell.length_a   1.000
_cell.length_b   1.000
_cell.length_c   1.000
_cell.angle_alpha   90.00
_cell.angle_beta   90.00
_cell.angle_gamma   90.00
#
_symmetry.space_group_name_H-M   'P 1'
#
loop_
_entity.id
_entity.type
_entity.pdbx_description
1 polymer ?
#
loop_
_entity_poly.entity_id
_entity_poly.type
_entity_poly.pdbx_seq_one_letter_code
_entity_poly.pdbx_strand_id
1 'polypeptide(L)' 'MKSLFLSEKIYVLILAGGTGTRMSSEIPKQFLEFSNEPVLIHTLKKFQSWKKQNKSF' A
#
# COMPACT_ATOMS: atom_id res chain seq x y z
N MET A 1 -5.80 17.55 20.59
CA MET A 1 -6.32 16.20 20.22
C MET A 1 -5.12 15.27 20.11
N LYS A 2 -5.08 14.16 20.85
CA LYS A 2 -3.89 13.27 20.88
C LYS A 2 -3.69 12.62 19.51
N SER A 3 -2.43 12.49 19.08
CA SER A 3 -2.05 11.65 17.94
C SER A 3 -2.71 10.28 18.08
N LEU A 4 -3.35 9.79 17.02
CA LEU A 4 -3.98 8.46 17.00
C LEU A 4 -2.93 7.33 17.10
N PHE A 5 -1.67 7.65 16.84
CA PHE A 5 -0.55 6.74 16.95
C PHE A 5 0.16 6.98 18.29
N LEU A 6 0.24 5.91 19.09
CA LEU A 6 0.99 5.86 20.36
C LEU A 6 2.51 5.82 20.16
N SER A 7 2.97 5.45 18.96
CA SER A 7 4.38 5.31 18.57
C SER A 7 4.75 6.33 17.50
N GLU A 8 5.98 6.86 17.56
CA GLU A 8 6.56 7.71 16.52
C GLU A 8 6.97 6.92 15.27
N LYS A 9 7.29 5.63 15.43
CA LYS A 9 7.63 4.74 14.32
C LYS A 9 6.38 4.00 13.86
N ILE A 10 6.07 4.15 12.57
CA ILE A 10 4.94 3.47 11.91
C ILE A 10 5.54 2.53 10.88
N TYR A 11 5.15 1.26 10.94
CA TYR A 11 5.53 0.24 9.97
C TYR A 11 4.33 -0.13 9.11
N VAL A 12 4.58 -0.46 7.85
CA VAL A 12 3.55 -0.87 6.90
C VAL A 12 3.83 -2.31 6.50
N LEU A 13 2.82 -3.17 6.62
CA LEU A 13 2.84 -4.54 6.13
C LEU A 13 1.92 -4.67 4.93
N ILE A 14 2.48 -4.98 3.76
CA ILE A 14 1.72 -5.13 2.52
C ILE A 14 1.54 -6.63 2.25
N LEU A 15 0.32 -7.13 2.42
CA LEU A 15 -0.01 -8.53 2.17
C LEU A 15 -0.23 -8.77 0.67
N ALA A 16 0.79 -9.32 0.00
CA ALA A 16 0.78 -9.61 -1.43
C ALA A 16 0.91 -11.11 -1.76
N GLY A 17 0.63 -12.01 -0.80
CA GLY A 17 0.80 -13.46 -0.98
C GLY A 17 -0.33 -14.19 -1.73
N GLY A 18 -1.43 -13.50 -2.04
CA GLY A 18 -2.56 -14.13 -2.72
C GLY A 18 -2.35 -14.25 -4.24
N THR A 19 -2.78 -15.35 -4.84
CA THR A 19 -2.67 -15.58 -6.29
C THR A 19 -3.70 -14.80 -7.11
N GLY A 20 -4.87 -14.50 -6.52
CA GLY A 20 -5.91 -13.73 -7.20
C GLY A 20 -6.65 -14.52 -8.28
N THR A 21 -7.04 -15.77 -7.99
CA THR A 21 -7.71 -16.70 -8.93
C THR A 21 -8.92 -16.14 -9.66
N ARG A 22 -9.66 -15.20 -9.06
CA ARG A 22 -10.80 -14.51 -9.70
C ARG A 22 -10.40 -13.58 -10.84
N MET A 23 -9.12 -13.24 -10.97
CA MET A 23 -8.60 -12.40 -12.05
C MET A 23 -8.32 -13.17 -13.33
N SER A 24 -8.45 -14.52 -13.32
CA SER A 24 -8.20 -15.40 -14.48
C SER A 24 -6.90 -15.07 -15.21
N SER A 25 -5.82 -14.83 -14.46
CA SER A 25 -4.51 -14.49 -14.98
C SER A 25 -3.47 -15.51 -14.54
N GLU A 26 -2.46 -15.73 -15.39
CA GLU A 26 -1.31 -16.58 -15.09
C GLU A 26 -0.34 -15.93 -14.09
N ILE A 27 -0.35 -14.61 -13.99
CA ILE A 27 0.48 -13.87 -13.02
C ILE A 27 -0.35 -13.49 -11.78
N PRO A 28 0.23 -13.55 -10.57
CA PRO A 28 -0.44 -13.11 -9.36
C PRO A 28 -0.95 -11.67 -9.45
N LYS A 29 -2.13 -11.41 -8.88
CA LYS A 29 -2.84 -10.12 -9.06
C LYS A 29 -2.04 -8.86 -8.74
N GLN A 30 -1.08 -8.92 -7.81
CA GLN A 30 -0.25 -7.78 -7.42
C GLN A 30 0.70 -7.33 -8.53
N PHE A 31 1.00 -8.20 -9.49
CA PHE A 31 1.87 -7.92 -10.63
C PHE A 31 1.12 -7.53 -11.89
N LEU A 32 -0.22 -7.62 -11.89
CA LEU A 32 -1.04 -7.13 -12.99
C LEU A 32 -0.80 -5.65 -13.20
N GLU A 33 -0.67 -5.24 -14.46
CA GLU A 33 -0.52 -3.85 -14.83
C GLU A 33 -1.84 -3.11 -14.77
N PHE A 34 -1.80 -1.91 -14.20
CA PHE A 34 -2.87 -0.93 -14.23
C PHE A 34 -2.26 0.43 -14.58
N SER A 35 -2.74 1.05 -15.66
CA SER A 35 -2.17 2.31 -16.17
C SER A 35 -0.65 2.23 -16.43
N ASN A 36 -0.20 1.17 -17.10
CA ASN A 36 1.21 0.89 -17.45
C ASN A 36 2.14 0.70 -16.23
N GLU A 37 1.59 0.31 -15.07
CA GLU A 37 2.38 0.06 -13.87
C GLU A 37 1.75 -1.05 -13.01
N PRO A 38 2.52 -1.97 -12.41
CA PRO A 38 1.95 -3.02 -11.56
C PRO A 38 1.20 -2.46 -10.35
N VAL A 39 0.09 -3.09 -9.97
CA VAL A 39 -0.73 -2.72 -8.80
C VAL A 39 0.11 -2.62 -7.51
N LEU A 40 1.12 -3.49 -7.34
CA LEU A 40 2.04 -3.43 -6.22
C LEU A 40 2.81 -2.11 -6.16
N ILE A 41 3.26 -1.58 -7.30
CA ILE A 41 4.04 -0.34 -7.35
C ILE A 41 3.18 0.87 -6.99
N HIS A 42 1.92 0.91 -7.44
CA HIS A 42 0.96 1.94 -7.00
C HIS A 42 0.84 1.99 -5.47
N THR A 43 0.76 0.83 -4.83
CA THR A 43 0.67 0.70 -3.37
C THR A 43 1.94 1.22 -2.69
N LEU A 44 3.11 0.82 -3.18
CA LEU A 44 4.41 1.26 -2.65
C LEU A 44 4.59 2.77 -2.77
N LYS A 45 4.29 3.37 -3.94
CA LYS A 45 4.35 4.82 -4.15
C LYS A 45 3.42 5.57 -3.20
N LYS A 46 2.23 5.02 -2.93
CA LYS A 46 1.27 5.64 -2.00
C LYS A 46 1.81 5.69 -0.57
N PHE A 47 2.44 4.62 -0.09
CA PHE A 47 3.05 4.60 1.23
C PHE A 47 4.38 5.35 1.31
N GLN A 48 5.17 5.34 0.24
CA GLN A 48 6.41 6.13 0.17
C GLN A 48 6.14 7.64 0.23
N SER A 49 5.07 8.11 -0.41
CA SER A 49 4.65 9.51 -0.37
C SER A 49 3.77 9.87 0.83
N TRP A 50 3.40 8.88 1.64
CA TRP A 50 2.58 9.12 2.83
C TRP A 50 3.35 9.94 3.87
N LYS A 51 2.69 10.95 4.42
CA LYS A 51 3.23 11.78 5.51
C LYS A 51 2.26 11.75 6.68
N LYS A 52 2.80 11.62 7.89
CA LYS A 52 2.05 11.84 9.13
C LYS A 52 1.54 13.27 9.12
N GLN A 53 0.22 13.46 9.05
CA GLN A 53 -0.37 14.79 9.17
C GLN A 53 -0.21 15.25 10.62
N ASN A 54 0.66 16.22 10.85
CA ASN A 54 0.71 16.93 12.11
C ASN A 54 -0.41 17.96 12.08
N LYS A 55 -1.57 17.63 12.68
CA LYS A 55 -2.57 18.65 12.99
C LYS A 55 -2.03 19.51 14.12
N SER A 56 -1.34 20.59 13.77
CA SER A 56 -1.10 21.71 14.69
C SER A 56 -2.37 22.54 14.71
N PHE A 57 -3.06 22.56 15.85
CA PHE A 57 -4.07 23.57 16.17
C PHE A 57 -3.44 24.54 17.15
#